data_AF-E8LY86-F1
#
_entry.id   AF-E8LY86-F1
#
_cell.length_a   1.000
_cell.length_b   1.000
_cell.length_c   1.000
_cell.angle_alpha   90.00
_cell.angle_beta   90.00
_cell.angle_gamma   90.00
#
_symmetry.space_group_name_H-M   'P 1'
#
loop_
_entity.id
_entity.type
_entity.pdbx_description
1 polymer ?
#
loop_
_entity_poly.entity_id
_entity_poly.type
_entity_poly.pdbx_seq_one_letter_code
_entity_poly.pdbx_strand_id
1 'polypeptide(L)'
;MASKQRGVALIIVLLLLAVMVSIAASMADRLFGQFRRAGNQLSYQQAYWYSVGAEALAQAGLQQSFKDSDTINLSQPWALEEQTYPLDYGTLKGRLVDKQACFNLNALSAETNRSDSGGSPYLVEAFQRLLEELEVESYQAETISQSVWEYLDSNDTSNSTAGVEDSYYESITPAYLAANSMLADSSELRAVNQVSGEVMEKVLPYVCAIPTSDLRININTLQPEQAELLSVLFYPHLAVGDAKKLLDNRPFDGWASVDEMLAEGAFSGMNEEVVKEAKGYLAVTSSYFEMDVEIIVDDSRVRVRSLLFSNNQETATVIRRRFGGIGERVSDRSTEQ
;
A
#
# COMPACT_ATOMS: atom_id res chain seq x y z
N MET A 1 -29.57 73.13 42.95
CA MET A 1 -29.69 71.76 43.51
C MET A 1 -29.71 70.77 42.36
N ALA A 2 -28.91 69.71 42.47
CA ALA A 2 -28.40 68.85 41.38
C ALA A 2 -29.48 68.14 40.54
N SER A 3 -29.25 68.06 39.22
CA SER A 3 -30.08 67.28 38.29
C SER A 3 -29.94 65.78 38.57
N LYS A 4 -31.06 65.08 38.74
CA LYS A 4 -31.10 63.63 38.95
C LYS A 4 -30.64 62.88 37.69
N GLN A 5 -29.49 62.22 37.77
CA GLN A 5 -29.02 61.28 36.75
C GLN A 5 -29.92 60.02 36.73
N ARG A 6 -30.89 59.97 35.83
CA ARG A 6 -31.79 58.80 35.64
C ARG A 6 -31.42 57.90 34.45
N GLY A 7 -30.47 58.31 33.59
CA GLY A 7 -30.04 57.52 32.42
C GLY A 7 -28.79 56.65 32.66
N VAL A 8 -27.87 57.07 33.53
CA VAL A 8 -26.59 56.37 33.77
C VAL A 8 -26.81 55.01 34.43
N ALA A 9 -27.76 54.90 35.37
CA ALA A 9 -28.08 53.62 36.03
C ALA A 9 -28.64 52.58 35.04
N LEU A 10 -29.46 52.98 34.06
CA LEU A 10 -29.99 52.08 33.04
C LEU A 10 -28.89 51.57 32.12
N ILE A 11 -27.96 52.44 31.69
CA ILE A 11 -26.82 52.07 30.86
C ILE A 11 -25.91 51.08 31.60
N ILE A 12 -25.65 51.30 32.89
CA ILE A 12 -24.86 50.36 33.71
C ILE A 12 -25.57 49.00 33.82
N VAL A 13 -26.89 48.97 34.06
CA VAL A 13 -27.65 47.71 34.13
C VAL A 13 -27.65 46.97 32.79
N LEU A 14 -27.84 47.68 31.67
CA LEU A 14 -27.78 47.08 30.34
C LEU A 14 -26.38 46.57 29.99
N LEU A 15 -25.33 47.29 30.40
CA LEU A 15 -23.95 46.85 30.20
C LEU A 15 -23.65 45.60 31.05
N LEU A 16 -24.08 45.57 32.31
CA LEU A 16 -23.96 44.38 33.16
C LEU A 16 -24.74 43.19 32.58
N LEU A 17 -25.96 43.41 32.09
CA LEU A 17 -26.75 42.37 31.41
C LEU A 17 -26.05 41.86 30.15
N ALA A 18 -25.54 42.76 29.30
CA ALA A 18 -24.82 42.39 28.10
C ALA A 18 -23.58 41.54 28.42
N VAL A 19 -22.82 41.92 29.45
CA VAL A 19 -21.64 41.16 29.91
C VAL A 19 -22.07 39.78 30.45
N MET A 20 -23.11 39.71 31.29
CA MET A 20 -23.62 38.43 31.82
C MET A 20 -24.09 37.50 30.69
N VAL A 21 -24.84 38.02 29.71
CA VAL A 21 -25.29 37.24 28.55
C VAL A 21 -24.10 36.77 27.71
N SER A 22 -23.09 37.63 27.50
CA SER A 22 -21.89 37.27 26.73
C SER A 22 -21.08 36.17 27.41
N ILE A 23 -20.92 36.23 28.73
CA ILE A 23 -20.26 35.17 29.52
C ILE A 23 -21.07 33.87 29.41
N ALA A 24 -22.39 33.92 29.64
CA ALA A 24 -23.24 32.74 29.56
C ALA A 24 -23.22 32.08 28.17
N ALA A 25 -23.28 32.86 27.09
CA ALA A 25 -23.16 32.37 25.73
C ALA A 25 -21.81 31.68 25.49
N SER A 26 -20.70 32.32 25.92
CA SER A 26 -19.36 31.73 25.78
C SER A 26 -19.19 30.42 26.56
N MET A 27 -19.85 30.28 27.71
CA MET A 27 -19.84 29.04 28.50
C MET A 27 -20.65 27.95 27.82
N ALA A 28 -21.81 28.28 27.25
CA ALA A 28 -22.64 27.34 26.50
C ALA A 28 -21.91 26.83 25.24
N ASP A 29 -21.29 27.73 24.47
CA ASP A 29 -20.51 27.35 23.28
C ASP A 29 -19.35 26.41 23.63
N ARG A 30 -18.64 26.69 24.73
CA ARG A 30 -17.58 25.80 25.24
C ARG A 30 -18.12 24.43 25.64
N LEU A 31 -19.27 24.39 26.31
CA LEU A 31 -19.92 23.16 26.74
C LEU A 31 -20.34 22.32 25.52
N PHE A 32 -21.02 22.90 24.54
CA PHE A 32 -21.40 22.20 23.30
C PHE A 32 -20.17 21.72 22.52
N GLY A 33 -19.12 22.53 22.43
CA GLY A 33 -17.85 22.13 21.83
C GLY A 33 -17.15 20.99 22.58
N GLN A 34 -17.24 20.94 23.91
CA GLN A 34 -16.74 19.81 24.70
C GLN A 34 -17.57 18.54 24.47
N PHE A 35 -18.90 18.65 24.43
CA PHE A 35 -19.77 17.51 24.12
C PHE A 35 -19.49 16.93 22.74
N ARG A 36 -19.37 17.77 21.70
CA ARG A 36 -19.06 17.29 20.35
C ARG A 36 -17.70 16.59 20.29
N ARG A 37 -16.68 17.15 20.95
CA ARG A 37 -15.35 16.51 21.03
C ARG A 37 -15.41 15.16 21.76
N ALA A 38 -16.13 15.09 22.87
CA ALA A 38 -16.30 13.84 23.61
C ALA A 38 -17.05 12.78 22.77
N GLY A 39 -18.10 13.19 22.05
CA GLY A 39 -18.82 12.33 21.11
C GLY A 39 -17.92 11.79 20.01
N ASN A 40 -17.21 12.67 19.30
CA ASN A 40 -16.27 12.25 18.25
C ASN A 40 -15.17 11.33 18.77
N GLN A 41 -14.66 11.59 19.98
CA GLN A 41 -13.66 10.72 20.61
C GLN A 41 -14.21 9.31 20.87
N LEU A 42 -15.47 9.21 21.32
CA LEU A 42 -16.14 7.94 21.55
C LEU A 42 -16.39 7.20 20.23
N SER A 43 -16.95 7.87 19.22
CA SER A 43 -17.21 7.28 17.90
C SER A 43 -15.91 6.84 17.22
N TYR A 44 -14.81 7.61 17.35
CA TYR A 44 -13.49 7.20 16.86
C TYR A 44 -12.96 5.94 17.57
N GLN A 45 -13.07 5.87 18.91
CA GLN A 45 -12.68 4.68 19.67
C GLN A 45 -13.50 3.45 19.28
N GLN A 46 -14.80 3.63 19.04
CA GLN A 46 -15.67 2.55 18.56
C GLN A 46 -15.27 2.08 17.16
N ALA A 47 -15.00 3.01 16.24
CA ALA A 47 -14.50 2.68 14.90
C ALA A 47 -13.17 1.93 14.93
N TYR A 48 -12.25 2.30 15.84
CA TYR A 48 -11.01 1.55 16.08
C TYR A 48 -11.27 0.11 16.55
N TRP A 49 -12.19 -0.10 17.50
CA TRP A 49 -12.52 -1.46 17.94
C TRP A 49 -13.18 -2.29 16.83
N TYR A 50 -13.99 -1.65 15.98
CA TYR A 50 -14.51 -2.30 14.78
C TYR A 50 -13.39 -2.68 13.80
N SER A 51 -12.31 -1.90 13.68
CA SER A 51 -11.18 -2.29 12.83
C SER A 51 -10.47 -3.53 13.35
N VAL A 52 -10.32 -3.65 14.67
CA VAL A 52 -9.78 -4.86 15.30
C VAL A 52 -10.70 -6.06 15.07
N GLY A 53 -12.02 -5.87 15.13
CA GLY A 53 -13.00 -6.91 14.76
C GLY A 53 -12.91 -7.32 13.29
N ALA A 54 -12.70 -6.35 12.39
CA ALA A 54 -12.50 -6.61 10.97
C ALA A 54 -11.24 -7.44 10.70
N GLU A 55 -10.14 -7.16 11.41
CA GLU A 55 -8.91 -7.96 11.34
C GLU A 55 -9.18 -9.41 11.78
N ALA A 56 -9.95 -9.62 12.84
CA ALA A 56 -10.31 -10.96 13.30
C ALA A 56 -11.17 -11.71 12.26
N LEU A 57 -12.09 -11.02 11.57
CA LEU A 57 -12.87 -11.59 10.48
C LEU A 57 -11.99 -11.94 9.28
N ALA A 58 -11.06 -11.06 8.91
CA ALA A 58 -10.08 -11.32 7.85
C ALA A 58 -9.21 -12.53 8.16
N GLN A 59 -8.71 -12.63 9.41
CA GLN A 59 -7.97 -13.81 9.87
C GLN A 59 -8.82 -15.07 9.73
N ALA A 60 -10.08 -15.07 10.17
CA ALA A 60 -10.95 -16.23 10.04
C ALA A 60 -11.20 -16.63 8.57
N GLY A 61 -11.41 -15.65 7.67
CA GLY A 61 -11.58 -15.91 6.24
C GLY A 61 -10.35 -16.51 5.57
N LEU A 62 -9.15 -16.02 5.90
CA LEU A 62 -7.89 -16.58 5.40
C LEU A 62 -7.65 -18.00 5.96
N GLN A 63 -7.86 -18.20 7.26
CA GLN A 63 -7.70 -19.52 7.90
C GLN A 63 -8.67 -20.56 7.34
N GLN A 64 -9.87 -20.15 6.94
CA GLN A 64 -10.81 -21.04 6.27
C GLN A 64 -10.33 -21.37 4.86
N SER A 65 -9.84 -20.38 4.12
CA SER A 65 -9.35 -20.57 2.75
C SER A 65 -8.15 -21.51 2.67
N PHE A 66 -7.24 -21.42 3.64
CA PHE A 66 -6.12 -22.35 3.79
C PHE A 66 -6.54 -23.80 4.10
N LYS A 67 -7.69 -24.01 4.74
CA LYS A 67 -8.21 -25.36 5.01
C LYS A 67 -8.89 -25.97 3.79
N ASP A 68 -9.46 -25.13 2.95
CA ASP A 68 -10.29 -25.54 1.83
C ASP A 68 -9.46 -25.78 0.54
N SER A 69 -8.27 -25.19 0.43
CA SER A 69 -7.40 -25.30 -0.74
C SER A 69 -5.91 -25.16 -0.41
N ASP A 70 -5.07 -25.87 -1.17
CA ASP A 70 -3.60 -25.75 -1.13
C ASP A 70 -3.07 -24.53 -1.91
N THR A 71 -3.94 -23.83 -2.66
CA THR A 71 -3.58 -22.63 -3.43
C THR A 71 -4.30 -21.40 -2.91
N ILE A 72 -3.79 -20.21 -3.23
CA ILE A 72 -4.46 -18.93 -2.96
C ILE A 72 -4.87 -18.30 -4.27
N ASN A 73 -6.18 -18.12 -4.47
CA ASN A 73 -6.76 -17.66 -5.73
C ASN A 73 -7.99 -16.76 -5.49
N LEU A 74 -8.49 -16.13 -6.55
CA LEU A 74 -9.58 -15.13 -6.47
C LEU A 74 -10.99 -15.72 -6.32
N SER A 75 -11.18 -17.04 -6.44
CA SER A 75 -12.49 -17.68 -6.20
C SER A 75 -12.80 -17.89 -4.72
N GLN A 76 -11.78 -17.74 -3.86
CA GLN A 76 -11.87 -18.05 -2.44
C GLN A 76 -12.68 -17.01 -1.66
N PRO A 77 -13.27 -17.39 -0.51
CA PRO A 77 -14.12 -16.51 0.28
C PRO A 77 -13.46 -15.20 0.76
N TRP A 78 -12.13 -15.16 0.87
CA TRP A 78 -11.41 -13.94 1.26
C TRP A 78 -11.34 -12.90 0.14
N ALA A 79 -11.38 -13.33 -1.12
CA ALA A 79 -11.09 -12.51 -2.31
C ALA A 79 -12.31 -11.74 -2.83
N LEU A 80 -13.28 -11.47 -1.96
CA LEU A 80 -14.46 -10.68 -2.31
C LEU A 80 -14.06 -9.25 -2.65
N GLU A 81 -14.63 -8.72 -3.74
CA GLU A 81 -14.61 -7.29 -4.00
C GLU A 81 -15.21 -6.50 -2.83
N GLU A 82 -14.99 -5.19 -2.83
CA GLU A 82 -15.34 -4.29 -1.75
C GLU A 82 -16.77 -4.52 -1.20
N GLN A 83 -16.85 -5.11 0.00
CA GLN A 83 -18.10 -5.46 0.67
C GLN A 83 -18.46 -4.42 1.72
N THR A 84 -19.76 -4.20 1.92
CA THR A 84 -20.28 -3.35 3.00
C THR A 84 -20.99 -4.21 4.05
N TYR A 85 -20.53 -4.13 5.29
CA TYR A 85 -21.09 -4.82 6.44
C TYR A 85 -21.78 -3.81 7.37
N PRO A 86 -23.04 -4.06 7.77
CA PRO A 86 -23.70 -3.22 8.76
C PRO A 86 -23.07 -3.43 10.14
N LEU A 87 -22.85 -2.33 10.85
CA LEU A 87 -22.38 -2.33 12.24
C LEU A 87 -23.41 -1.62 13.12
N ASP A 88 -23.31 -1.80 14.43
CA ASP A 88 -24.07 -0.95 15.34
C ASP A 88 -23.59 0.50 15.19
N TYR A 89 -24.51 1.39 14.84
CA TYR A 89 -24.27 2.84 14.64
C TYR A 89 -23.33 3.18 13.47
N GLY A 90 -23.17 2.27 12.50
CA GLY A 90 -22.21 2.48 11.43
C GLY A 90 -22.18 1.45 10.33
N THR A 91 -21.18 1.59 9.47
CA THR A 91 -20.90 0.65 8.37
C THR A 91 -19.40 0.42 8.26
N LEU A 92 -19.03 -0.82 7.98
CA LEU A 92 -17.69 -1.17 7.52
C LEU A 92 -17.73 -1.44 6.03
N LYS A 93 -16.80 -0.86 5.28
CA LYS A 93 -16.65 -1.08 3.85
C LYS A 93 -15.19 -1.40 3.55
N GLY A 94 -14.90 -2.47 2.83
CA GLY A 94 -13.50 -2.79 2.54
C GLY A 94 -13.29 -4.11 1.81
N ARG A 95 -12.02 -4.45 1.63
CA ARG A 95 -11.59 -5.67 0.93
C ARG A 95 -10.29 -6.23 1.51
N LEU A 96 -10.00 -7.48 1.16
CA LEU A 96 -8.69 -8.11 1.34
C LEU A 96 -7.98 -8.19 -0.01
N VAL A 97 -6.67 -7.98 0.01
CA VAL A 97 -5.82 -8.02 -1.19
C VAL A 97 -4.62 -8.91 -0.89
N ASP A 98 -4.28 -9.79 -1.83
CA ASP A 98 -3.03 -10.55 -1.78
C ASP A 98 -1.84 -9.61 -2.04
N LYS A 99 -0.89 -9.54 -1.08
CA LYS A 99 0.33 -8.73 -1.19
C LYS A 99 1.52 -9.49 -1.77
N GLN A 100 1.25 -10.63 -2.39
CA GLN A 100 2.16 -11.32 -3.30
C GLN A 100 1.72 -11.24 -4.77
N ALA A 101 0.66 -10.48 -5.10
CA ALA A 101 0.30 -10.12 -6.47
C ALA A 101 1.00 -8.82 -6.94
N CYS A 102 2.30 -8.69 -6.64
CA CYS A 102 3.12 -7.50 -6.89
C CYS A 102 4.61 -7.83 -6.92
N PHE A 103 5.40 -6.99 -7.57
CA PHE A 103 6.85 -7.03 -7.45
C PHE A 103 7.28 -6.50 -6.07
N ASN A 104 7.78 -7.40 -5.22
CA ASN A 104 8.29 -7.01 -3.91
C ASN A 104 9.66 -6.35 -4.04
N LEU A 105 9.74 -5.04 -3.81
CA LEU A 105 10.98 -4.25 -3.91
C LEU A 105 12.07 -4.77 -2.98
N ASN A 106 11.68 -5.30 -1.82
CA ASN A 106 12.61 -5.86 -0.83
C ASN A 106 13.34 -7.11 -1.31
N ALA A 107 12.94 -7.70 -2.45
CA ALA A 107 13.71 -8.77 -3.07
C ALA A 107 15.08 -8.31 -3.58
N LEU A 108 15.20 -7.03 -3.97
CA LEU A 108 16.45 -6.46 -4.46
C LEU A 108 17.52 -6.36 -3.36
N SER A 109 17.13 -6.34 -2.08
CA SER A 109 18.08 -6.23 -0.96
C SER A 109 18.98 -7.46 -0.79
N ALA A 110 18.58 -8.62 -1.36
CA ALA A 110 19.35 -9.86 -1.29
C ALA A 110 20.13 -10.15 -2.58
N GLU A 111 19.95 -9.32 -3.60
CA GLU A 111 20.67 -9.48 -4.86
C GLU A 111 22.12 -9.04 -4.69
N THR A 112 23.02 -9.86 -5.22
CA THR A 112 24.46 -9.59 -5.24
C THR A 112 24.93 -9.54 -6.67
N ASN A 113 26.04 -8.83 -6.91
CA ASN A 113 26.69 -8.82 -8.21
C ASN A 113 27.08 -10.26 -8.62
N ARG A 114 26.27 -10.87 -9.49
CA ARG A 114 26.47 -12.23 -10.01
C ARG A 114 27.46 -12.28 -11.18
N SER A 115 27.89 -11.13 -11.67
CA SER A 115 28.59 -11.02 -12.95
C SER A 115 29.98 -10.42 -12.78
N ASP A 116 31.02 -11.24 -12.99
CA ASP A 116 32.39 -10.75 -13.29
C ASP A 116 32.43 -9.86 -14.56
N SER A 117 31.32 -9.80 -15.31
CA SER A 117 31.13 -9.01 -16.54
C SER A 117 30.33 -7.70 -16.39
N GLY A 118 30.02 -7.27 -15.16
CA GLY A 118 29.51 -5.90 -14.90
C GLY A 118 28.04 -5.65 -15.27
N GLY A 119 27.22 -6.69 -15.39
CA GLY A 119 25.76 -6.58 -15.57
C GLY A 119 25.00 -6.57 -14.24
N SER A 120 23.81 -5.96 -14.22
CA SER A 120 22.94 -5.94 -13.04
C SER A 120 22.35 -7.32 -12.74
N PRO A 121 21.99 -7.62 -11.47
CA PRO A 121 21.30 -8.86 -11.13
C PRO A 121 19.94 -8.99 -11.86
N TYR A 122 19.51 -10.23 -12.10
CA TYR A 122 18.29 -10.54 -12.86
C TYR A 122 17.05 -9.77 -12.36
N LEU A 123 16.82 -9.69 -11.04
CA LEU A 123 15.66 -8.95 -10.50
C LEU A 123 15.78 -7.43 -10.67
N VAL A 124 17.00 -6.87 -10.65
CA VAL A 124 17.23 -5.45 -10.91
C VAL A 124 16.90 -5.14 -12.39
N GLU A 125 17.32 -6.02 -13.31
CA GLU A 125 16.95 -5.91 -14.71
C GLU A 125 15.44 -6.08 -14.93
N ALA A 126 14.80 -7.05 -14.27
CA ALA A 126 13.35 -7.24 -14.36
C ALA A 126 12.58 -6.00 -13.86
N PHE A 127 13.04 -5.37 -12.77
CA PHE A 127 12.44 -4.13 -12.28
C PHE A 127 12.67 -2.95 -13.22
N GLN A 128 13.86 -2.85 -13.84
CA GLN A 128 14.10 -1.86 -14.90
C GLN A 128 13.12 -2.05 -16.06
N ARG A 129 12.96 -3.28 -16.56
CA ARG A 129 12.02 -3.59 -17.65
C ARG A 129 10.58 -3.27 -17.28
N LEU A 130 10.18 -3.53 -16.03
CA LEU A 130 8.86 -3.13 -15.54
C LEU A 130 8.66 -1.61 -15.68
N LEU A 131 9.64 -0.81 -15.27
CA LEU A 131 9.56 0.65 -15.42
C LEU A 131 9.46 1.06 -16.91
N GLU A 132 10.24 0.43 -17.79
CA GLU A 132 10.20 0.69 -19.23
C GLU A 132 8.84 0.33 -19.85
N GLU A 133 8.24 -0.81 -19.50
CA GLU A 133 6.89 -1.21 -19.93
C GLU A 133 5.81 -0.25 -19.41
N LEU A 134 6.05 0.41 -18.26
CA LEU A 134 5.20 1.45 -17.70
C LEU A 134 5.48 2.86 -18.27
N GLU A 135 6.14 2.92 -19.42
CA GLU A 135 6.47 4.17 -20.13
C GLU A 135 7.33 5.13 -19.30
N VAL A 136 8.25 4.59 -18.49
CA VAL A 136 9.37 5.35 -17.93
C VAL A 136 10.52 5.32 -18.92
N GLU A 137 11.14 6.47 -19.16
CA GLU A 137 12.25 6.58 -20.10
C GLU A 137 13.42 5.69 -19.68
N SER A 138 14.09 5.02 -20.63
CA SER A 138 15.05 3.95 -20.36
C SER A 138 16.20 4.35 -19.44
N TYR A 139 16.78 5.53 -19.62
CA TYR A 139 17.85 6.02 -18.73
C TYR A 139 17.32 6.29 -17.32
N GLN A 140 16.13 6.87 -17.20
CA GLN A 140 15.45 7.05 -15.92
C GLN A 140 15.14 5.70 -15.24
N ALA A 141 14.65 4.71 -16.00
CA ALA A 141 14.32 3.37 -15.52
C ALA A 141 15.56 2.65 -14.97
N GLU A 142 16.68 2.71 -15.70
CA GLU A 142 17.98 2.16 -15.26
C GLU A 142 18.47 2.85 -13.98
N THR A 143 18.40 4.18 -13.94
CA THR A 143 18.83 4.94 -12.75
C THR A 143 17.99 4.59 -11.54
N ILE A 144 16.67 4.48 -11.70
CA ILE A 144 15.76 4.10 -10.60
C ILE A 144 16.05 2.67 -10.15
N SER A 145 16.12 1.69 -11.06
CA SER A 145 16.27 0.28 -10.67
C SER A 145 17.57 0.04 -9.91
N GLN A 146 18.68 0.61 -10.38
CA GLN A 146 19.97 0.54 -9.72
C GLN A 146 19.95 1.34 -8.41
N SER A 147 19.37 2.54 -8.38
CA SER A 147 19.27 3.32 -7.12
C SER A 147 18.40 2.64 -6.07
N VAL A 148 17.34 1.91 -6.45
CA VAL A 148 16.55 1.10 -5.51
C VAL A 148 17.39 -0.04 -4.96
N TRP A 149 18.19 -0.70 -5.80
CA TRP A 149 19.06 -1.78 -5.34
C TRP A 149 20.08 -1.29 -4.30
N GLU A 150 20.83 -0.22 -4.61
CA GLU A 150 21.80 0.38 -3.67
C GLU A 150 21.09 0.86 -2.38
N TYR A 151 19.93 1.51 -2.50
CA TYR A 151 19.19 2.02 -1.33
C TYR A 151 18.77 0.95 -0.32
N LEU A 152 18.67 -0.32 -0.76
CA LEU A 152 18.20 -1.45 0.03
C LEU A 152 19.29 -2.41 0.48
N ASP A 153 20.41 -2.43 -0.23
CA ASP A 153 21.50 -3.33 0.10
C ASP A 153 22.13 -2.94 1.45
N SER A 154 22.91 -3.82 2.07
CA SER A 154 23.40 -3.56 3.44
C SER A 154 24.69 -2.73 3.54
N ASN A 155 25.16 -2.12 2.45
CA ASN A 155 26.46 -1.47 2.38
C ASN A 155 26.37 -0.06 1.78
N ASP A 156 27.48 0.70 1.85
CA ASP A 156 27.57 2.05 1.28
C ASP A 156 28.48 2.08 0.04
N THR A 157 28.67 0.91 -0.59
CA THR A 157 29.55 0.78 -1.75
C THR A 157 28.72 0.59 -3.00
N SER A 158 28.82 1.56 -3.90
CA SER A 158 28.11 1.49 -5.17
C SER A 158 28.50 0.24 -5.96
N ASN A 159 27.54 -0.65 -6.11
CA ASN A 159 27.59 -1.90 -6.84
C ASN A 159 27.22 -1.75 -8.32
N SER A 160 26.73 -0.57 -8.72
CA SER A 160 26.14 -0.27 -10.02
C SER A 160 26.73 0.97 -10.68
N THR A 161 26.36 1.24 -11.94
CA THR A 161 26.91 2.38 -12.70
C THR A 161 26.12 3.67 -12.55
N ALA A 162 24.82 3.57 -12.31
CA ALA A 162 23.87 4.68 -12.23
C ALA A 162 23.18 4.78 -10.85
N GLY A 163 23.31 3.76 -9.99
CA GLY A 163 22.83 3.81 -8.62
C GLY A 163 23.59 4.82 -7.77
N VAL A 164 22.96 5.22 -6.67
CA VAL A 164 23.49 6.25 -5.78
C VAL A 164 23.34 5.84 -4.32
N GLU A 165 24.27 6.33 -3.51
CA GLU A 165 24.41 6.01 -2.08
C GLU A 165 24.28 7.27 -1.22
N ASP A 166 24.63 7.18 0.06
CA ASP A 166 24.63 8.26 1.05
C ASP A 166 25.13 9.61 0.52
N SER A 167 26.25 9.62 -0.21
CA SER A 167 26.81 10.88 -0.74
C SER A 167 25.83 11.69 -1.60
N TYR A 168 24.92 11.02 -2.31
CA TYR A 168 23.85 11.67 -3.08
C TYR A 168 22.73 12.15 -2.16
N TYR A 169 22.25 11.29 -1.27
CA TYR A 169 21.11 11.60 -0.38
C TYR A 169 21.45 12.69 0.65
N GLU A 170 22.71 12.82 1.06
CA GLU A 170 23.20 13.92 1.90
C GLU A 170 23.24 15.27 1.14
N SER A 171 23.34 15.22 -0.19
CA SER A 171 23.47 16.41 -1.03
C SER A 171 22.13 17.07 -1.40
N ILE A 172 21.02 16.36 -1.25
CA ILE A 172 19.67 16.85 -1.55
C ILE A 172 18.99 17.50 -0.34
N THR A 173 17.84 18.13 -0.55
CA THR A 173 17.09 18.83 0.53
C THR A 173 15.65 18.32 0.62
N PRO A 174 15.19 17.84 1.79
CA PRO A 174 15.98 17.62 3.01
C PRO A 174 17.03 16.52 2.79
N ALA A 175 18.17 16.63 3.48
CA ALA A 175 19.23 15.61 3.43
C ALA A 175 18.84 14.41 4.31
N TYR A 176 19.17 13.21 3.85
CA TYR A 176 18.98 11.94 4.55
C TYR A 176 20.00 10.91 4.04
N LEU A 177 19.95 9.68 4.56
CA LEU A 177 20.82 8.57 4.19
C LEU A 177 20.04 7.50 3.43
N ALA A 178 20.74 6.64 2.70
CA ALA A 178 20.18 5.42 2.19
C ALA A 178 19.60 4.57 3.34
N ALA A 179 18.59 3.74 3.06
CA ALA A 179 17.95 2.95 4.11
C ALA A 179 18.86 1.82 4.60
N ASN A 180 19.67 1.28 3.70
CA ASN A 180 20.54 0.11 3.86
C ASN A 180 19.84 -1.08 4.52
N SER A 181 18.57 -1.24 4.18
CA SER A 181 17.63 -2.16 4.80
C SER A 181 16.39 -2.30 3.90
N MET A 182 15.56 -3.30 4.19
CA MET A 182 14.26 -3.47 3.55
C MET A 182 13.35 -2.26 3.81
N LEU A 183 12.58 -1.88 2.79
CA LEU A 183 11.50 -0.91 2.92
C LEU A 183 10.43 -1.43 3.88
N ALA A 184 10.01 -0.57 4.79
CA ALA A 184 8.85 -0.75 5.63
C ALA A 184 7.54 -0.36 4.91
N ASP A 185 7.62 0.34 3.78
CA ASP A 185 6.51 0.59 2.86
C ASP A 185 6.92 0.81 1.41
N SER A 186 5.99 0.55 0.48
CA SER A 186 6.13 0.98 -0.89
C SER A 186 6.21 2.50 -1.04
N SER A 187 5.65 3.31 -0.11
CA SER A 187 5.79 4.78 -0.18
C SER A 187 7.23 5.26 -0.06
N GLU A 188 8.13 4.48 0.56
CA GLU A 188 9.54 4.85 0.69
C GLU A 188 10.27 4.85 -0.65
N LEU A 189 9.74 4.14 -1.66
CA LEU A 189 10.22 4.24 -3.04
C LEU A 189 10.28 5.70 -3.53
N ARG A 190 9.40 6.58 -3.03
CA ARG A 190 9.38 8.00 -3.41
C ARG A 190 10.63 8.78 -2.98
N ALA A 191 11.38 8.27 -1.99
CA ALA A 191 12.65 8.84 -1.58
C ALA A 191 13.81 8.42 -2.50
N VAL A 192 13.67 7.33 -3.26
CA VAL A 192 14.75 6.86 -4.12
C VAL A 192 15.00 7.84 -5.27
N ASN A 193 16.27 7.98 -5.65
CA ASN A 193 16.72 8.83 -6.74
C ASN A 193 15.89 8.62 -8.03
N GLN A 194 15.55 9.73 -8.69
CA GLN A 194 14.73 9.79 -9.91
C GLN A 194 13.28 9.27 -9.82
N VAL A 195 12.79 8.81 -8.65
CA VAL A 195 11.38 8.44 -8.48
C VAL A 195 10.52 9.70 -8.37
N SER A 196 10.07 10.21 -9.52
CA SER A 196 9.18 11.36 -9.60
C SER A 196 7.76 11.01 -9.12
N GLY A 197 6.90 12.02 -8.95
CA GLY A 197 5.48 11.79 -8.65
C GLY A 197 4.77 10.99 -9.75
N GLU A 198 5.09 11.28 -11.02
CA GLU A 198 4.53 10.57 -12.17
C GLU A 198 4.97 9.10 -12.21
N VAL A 199 6.27 8.84 -11.99
CA VAL A 199 6.80 7.48 -11.88
C VAL A 199 6.11 6.73 -10.75
N MET A 200 5.95 7.38 -9.60
CA MET A 200 5.30 6.78 -8.44
C MET A 200 3.84 6.38 -8.74
N GLU A 201 3.08 7.22 -9.46
CA GLU A 201 1.70 6.91 -9.86
C GLU A 201 1.62 5.72 -10.82
N LYS A 202 2.57 5.62 -11.77
CA LYS A 202 2.67 4.51 -12.73
C LYS A 202 3.05 3.19 -12.04
N VAL A 203 4.03 3.21 -11.14
CA VAL A 203 4.62 1.99 -10.56
C VAL A 203 3.84 1.43 -9.36
N LEU A 204 3.15 2.28 -8.59
CA LEU A 204 2.48 1.90 -7.33
C LEU A 204 1.50 0.70 -7.45
N PRO A 205 0.74 0.52 -8.54
CA PRO A 205 -0.13 -0.65 -8.71
C PRO A 205 0.62 -1.99 -8.90
N TYR A 206 1.91 -1.94 -9.24
CA TYR A 206 2.71 -3.10 -9.61
C TYR A 206 3.69 -3.53 -8.51
N VAL A 207 4.02 -2.64 -7.57
CA VAL A 207 5.05 -2.89 -6.55
C VAL A 207 4.50 -2.96 -5.13
N CYS A 208 5.25 -3.63 -4.27
CA CYS A 208 4.99 -3.67 -2.84
C CYS A 208 6.29 -3.74 -2.03
N ALA A 209 6.16 -3.51 -0.72
CA ALA A 209 7.23 -3.72 0.25
C ALA A 209 6.69 -4.63 1.36
N ILE A 210 6.87 -5.94 1.17
CA ILE A 210 6.58 -6.97 2.17
C ILE A 210 7.88 -7.41 2.84
N PRO A 211 7.87 -7.81 4.13
CA PRO A 211 9.09 -8.04 4.91
C PRO A 211 9.72 -9.40 4.61
N THR A 212 10.13 -9.61 3.36
CA THR A 212 10.88 -10.77 2.86
C THR A 212 11.73 -10.31 1.67
N SER A 213 12.87 -10.97 1.47
CA SER A 213 13.67 -10.84 0.23
C SER A 213 13.40 -11.96 -0.78
N ASP A 214 12.61 -12.98 -0.42
CA ASP A 214 12.18 -14.02 -1.36
C ASP A 214 11.02 -13.49 -2.21
N LEU A 215 11.27 -13.20 -3.49
CA LEU A 215 10.23 -12.78 -4.43
C LEU A 215 9.41 -14.00 -4.85
N ARG A 216 8.13 -13.99 -4.50
CA ARG A 216 7.16 -15.03 -4.85
C ARG A 216 5.86 -14.40 -5.34
N ILE A 217 5.75 -14.19 -6.64
CA ILE A 217 4.57 -13.59 -7.26
C ILE A 217 3.48 -14.65 -7.40
N ASN A 218 2.32 -14.42 -6.76
CA ASN A 218 1.19 -15.32 -6.83
C ASN A 218 0.42 -15.14 -8.15
N ILE A 219 0.58 -16.08 -9.08
CA ILE A 219 -0.04 -16.03 -10.41
C ILE A 219 -1.56 -16.14 -10.38
N ASN A 220 -2.12 -16.72 -9.31
CA ASN A 220 -3.56 -16.93 -9.17
C ASN A 220 -4.32 -15.69 -8.70
N THR A 221 -3.61 -14.64 -8.28
CA THR A 221 -4.18 -13.39 -7.77
C THR A 221 -3.73 -12.15 -8.55
N LEU A 222 -2.75 -12.28 -9.47
CA LEU A 222 -2.42 -11.25 -10.44
C LEU A 222 -3.65 -10.84 -11.27
N GLN A 223 -3.87 -9.54 -11.42
CA GLN A 223 -4.92 -9.04 -12.31
C GLN A 223 -4.41 -9.00 -13.75
N PRO A 224 -5.29 -9.17 -14.77
CA PRO A 224 -4.89 -9.02 -16.17
C PRO A 224 -4.26 -7.67 -16.50
N GLU A 225 -4.61 -6.61 -15.77
CA GLU A 225 -4.01 -5.27 -15.86
C GLU A 225 -2.58 -5.18 -15.30
N GLN A 226 -2.11 -6.24 -14.64
CA GLN A 226 -0.76 -6.35 -14.09
C GLN A 226 0.13 -7.33 -14.92
N ALA A 227 -0.24 -7.59 -16.17
CA ALA A 227 0.42 -8.55 -17.04
C ALA A 227 1.91 -8.25 -17.27
N GLU A 228 2.32 -6.99 -17.14
CA GLU A 228 3.69 -6.52 -17.20
C GLU A 228 4.57 -7.25 -16.19
N LEU A 229 4.07 -7.52 -14.97
CA LEU A 229 4.82 -8.26 -13.94
C LEU A 229 5.22 -9.66 -14.39
N LEU A 230 4.33 -10.33 -15.11
CA LEU A 230 4.63 -11.65 -15.65
C LEU A 230 5.55 -11.53 -16.87
N SER A 231 5.27 -10.57 -17.76
CA SER A 231 6.04 -10.34 -18.99
C SER A 231 7.53 -10.11 -18.72
N VAL A 232 7.86 -9.27 -17.72
CA VAL A 232 9.26 -8.89 -17.45
C VAL A 232 10.12 -10.02 -16.92
N LEU A 233 9.52 -11.01 -16.23
CA LEU A 233 10.25 -12.19 -15.76
C LEU A 233 10.65 -13.12 -16.92
N PHE A 234 9.89 -13.12 -18.01
CA PHE A 234 10.19 -13.93 -19.18
C PHE A 234 10.77 -13.11 -20.33
N TYR A 235 11.26 -11.89 -20.08
CA TYR A 235 11.80 -11.03 -21.12
C TYR A 235 13.00 -11.69 -21.86
N PRO A 236 13.13 -11.54 -23.20
CA PRO A 236 12.22 -10.91 -24.16
C PRO A 236 11.19 -11.89 -24.77
N HIS A 237 10.95 -13.04 -24.12
CA HIS A 237 10.25 -14.18 -24.69
C HIS A 237 8.73 -14.18 -24.48
N LEU A 238 8.21 -13.45 -23.49
CA LEU A 238 6.78 -13.27 -23.28
C LEU A 238 6.39 -11.81 -23.49
N ALA A 239 5.50 -11.55 -24.44
CA ALA A 239 4.94 -10.22 -24.65
C ALA A 239 3.80 -9.93 -23.67
N VAL A 240 3.65 -8.67 -23.24
CA VAL A 240 2.61 -8.22 -22.30
C VAL A 240 1.21 -8.62 -22.77
N GLY A 241 0.94 -8.52 -24.08
CA GLY A 241 -0.35 -8.91 -24.67
C GLY A 241 -0.68 -10.40 -24.53
N ASP A 242 0.33 -11.28 -24.57
CA ASP A 242 0.13 -12.72 -24.39
C ASP A 242 0.08 -13.10 -22.91
N ALA A 243 0.86 -12.42 -22.06
CA ALA A 243 0.72 -12.52 -20.60
C ALA A 243 -0.68 -12.10 -20.15
N LYS A 244 -1.24 -11.02 -20.71
CA LYS A 244 -2.62 -10.59 -20.42
C LYS A 244 -3.65 -11.65 -20.82
N LYS A 245 -3.55 -12.19 -22.04
CA LYS A 245 -4.45 -13.29 -22.49
C LYS A 245 -4.34 -14.52 -21.60
N LEU A 246 -3.15 -14.85 -21.11
CA LEU A 246 -2.95 -15.96 -20.19
C LEU A 246 -3.71 -15.71 -18.88
N LEU A 247 -3.61 -14.50 -18.32
CA LEU A 247 -4.32 -14.11 -17.09
C LEU A 247 -5.84 -14.02 -17.30
N ASP A 248 -6.30 -13.52 -18.45
CA ASP A 248 -7.73 -13.48 -18.82
C ASP A 248 -8.33 -14.89 -18.94
N ASN A 249 -7.53 -15.86 -19.40
CA ASN A 249 -7.92 -17.26 -19.53
C ASN A 249 -7.59 -18.11 -18.30
N ARG A 250 -7.19 -17.49 -17.18
CA ARG A 250 -6.90 -18.21 -15.93
C ARG A 250 -8.12 -19.05 -15.53
N PRO A 251 -7.94 -20.33 -15.13
CA PRO A 251 -9.04 -21.15 -14.62
C PRO A 251 -9.75 -20.46 -13.43
N PHE A 252 -11.04 -20.78 -13.23
CA PHE A 252 -11.83 -20.17 -12.16
C PHE A 252 -11.18 -20.35 -10.77
N ASP A 253 -10.69 -21.56 -10.47
CA ASP A 253 -9.99 -21.87 -9.22
C ASP A 253 -8.47 -21.57 -9.29
N GLY A 254 -8.01 -20.91 -10.35
CA GLY A 254 -6.59 -20.72 -10.66
C GLY A 254 -5.88 -22.00 -11.10
N TRP A 255 -4.57 -21.89 -11.33
CA TRP A 255 -3.69 -23.04 -11.59
C TRP A 255 -3.33 -23.73 -10.27
N ALA A 256 -3.28 -25.06 -10.27
CA ALA A 256 -2.90 -25.86 -9.11
C ALA A 256 -1.38 -25.80 -8.82
N SER A 257 -0.58 -25.46 -9.83
CA SER A 257 0.87 -25.29 -9.69
C SER A 257 1.42 -24.32 -10.73
N VAL A 258 2.63 -23.80 -10.48
CA VAL A 258 3.34 -22.99 -11.48
C VAL A 258 3.65 -23.80 -12.73
N ASP A 259 3.91 -25.11 -12.60
CA ASP A 259 4.16 -26.01 -13.73
C ASP A 259 2.95 -26.14 -14.65
N GLU A 260 1.74 -26.13 -14.10
CA GLU A 260 0.51 -26.16 -14.88
C GLU A 260 0.34 -24.90 -15.73
N MET A 261 0.58 -23.71 -15.14
CA MET A 261 0.59 -22.46 -15.89
C MET A 261 1.68 -22.47 -16.98
N LEU A 262 2.88 -22.96 -16.66
CA LEU A 262 3.99 -23.05 -17.62
C LEU A 262 3.76 -24.05 -18.74
N ALA A 263 2.80 -24.97 -18.61
CA ALA A 263 2.40 -25.90 -19.67
C ALA A 263 1.45 -25.27 -20.69
N GLU A 264 0.94 -24.06 -20.43
CA GLU A 264 0.08 -23.32 -21.34
C GLU A 264 0.83 -22.91 -22.62
N GLY A 265 0.07 -22.71 -23.71
CA GLY A 265 0.64 -22.43 -25.04
C GLY A 265 1.54 -21.19 -25.09
N ALA A 266 1.36 -20.23 -24.17
CA ALA A 266 2.14 -19.00 -24.09
C ALA A 266 3.66 -19.22 -23.85
N PHE A 267 4.04 -20.36 -23.26
CA PHE A 267 5.44 -20.68 -22.93
C PHE A 267 6.07 -21.69 -23.91
N SER A 268 5.32 -22.12 -24.92
CA SER A 268 5.77 -23.13 -25.88
C SER A 268 6.96 -22.64 -26.70
N GLY A 269 8.06 -23.39 -26.67
CA GLY A 269 9.28 -23.08 -27.44
C GLY A 269 10.24 -22.09 -26.77
N MET A 270 9.98 -21.69 -25.52
CA MET A 270 10.95 -20.95 -24.71
C MET A 270 12.12 -21.85 -24.28
N ASN A 271 13.28 -21.23 -24.04
CA ASN A 271 14.45 -21.94 -23.50
C ASN A 271 14.13 -22.41 -22.05
N GLU A 272 14.44 -23.68 -21.75
CA GLU A 272 14.24 -24.27 -20.41
C GLU A 272 14.96 -23.50 -19.30
N GLU A 273 16.12 -22.90 -19.57
CA GLU A 273 16.86 -22.10 -18.58
C GLU A 273 16.10 -20.83 -18.19
N VAL A 274 15.54 -20.12 -19.17
CA VAL A 274 14.71 -18.92 -18.95
C VAL A 274 13.48 -19.28 -18.12
N VAL A 275 12.79 -20.36 -18.50
CA VAL A 275 11.61 -20.84 -17.77
C VAL A 275 11.98 -21.21 -16.34
N LYS A 276 13.11 -21.89 -16.14
CA LYS A 276 13.58 -22.31 -14.81
C LYS A 276 13.94 -21.12 -13.92
N GLU A 277 14.59 -20.10 -14.45
CA GLU A 277 14.93 -18.88 -13.71
C GLU A 277 13.66 -18.14 -13.29
N ALA A 278 12.77 -17.83 -14.23
CA ALA A 278 11.50 -17.14 -13.95
C ALA A 278 10.60 -17.94 -12.99
N LYS A 279 10.54 -19.27 -13.13
CA LYS A 279 9.77 -20.16 -12.24
C LYS A 279 10.19 -20.02 -10.78
N GLY A 280 11.44 -19.68 -10.49
CA GLY A 280 11.94 -19.46 -9.13
C GLY A 280 11.19 -18.35 -8.39
N TYR A 281 10.65 -17.38 -9.13
CA TYR A 281 10.02 -16.18 -8.60
C TYR A 281 8.48 -16.22 -8.60
N LEU A 282 7.89 -17.33 -9.06
CA LEU A 282 6.44 -17.52 -9.14
C LEU A 282 5.95 -18.46 -8.04
N ALA A 283 4.69 -18.28 -7.65
CA ALA A 283 3.99 -19.11 -6.68
C ALA A 283 2.50 -19.21 -7.02
N VAL A 284 1.82 -20.20 -6.43
CA VAL A 284 0.35 -20.34 -6.44
C VAL A 284 -0.26 -20.17 -5.04
N THR A 285 0.58 -19.79 -4.08
CA THR A 285 0.25 -19.58 -2.67
C THR A 285 0.70 -18.18 -2.25
N SER A 286 0.10 -17.66 -1.17
CA SER A 286 0.53 -16.40 -0.57
C SER A 286 0.53 -16.48 0.96
N SER A 287 1.50 -15.79 1.54
CA SER A 287 1.70 -15.65 2.98
C SER A 287 1.36 -14.24 3.46
N TYR A 288 1.20 -13.26 2.56
CA TYR A 288 0.99 -11.85 2.91
C TYR A 288 -0.31 -11.32 2.30
N PHE A 289 -1.14 -10.72 3.13
CA PHE A 289 -2.43 -10.15 2.74
C PHE A 289 -2.59 -8.77 3.35
N GLU A 290 -3.23 -7.84 2.67
CA GLU A 290 -3.60 -6.53 3.22
C GLU A 290 -5.11 -6.40 3.29
N MET A 291 -5.59 -6.09 4.48
CA MET A 291 -6.95 -5.63 4.68
C MET A 291 -6.98 -4.10 4.51
N ASP A 292 -7.78 -3.59 3.59
CA ASP A 292 -8.04 -2.14 3.43
C ASP A 292 -9.52 -1.90 3.72
N VAL A 293 -9.81 -1.30 4.87
CA VAL A 293 -11.19 -1.05 5.33
C VAL A 293 -11.38 0.40 5.72
N GLU A 294 -12.58 0.88 5.44
CA GLU A 294 -13.16 2.12 5.91
C GLU A 294 -14.30 1.82 6.86
N ILE A 295 -14.30 2.49 8.01
CA ILE A 295 -15.29 2.32 9.05
C ILE A 295 -15.87 3.68 9.36
N ILE A 296 -17.19 3.77 9.27
CA ILE A 296 -17.95 4.97 9.61
C ILE A 296 -18.82 4.66 10.81
N VAL A 297 -18.69 5.45 11.87
CA VAL A 297 -19.54 5.41 13.08
C VAL A 297 -20.03 6.81 13.34
N ASP A 298 -21.35 7.01 13.24
CA ASP A 298 -21.97 8.34 13.19
C ASP A 298 -21.26 9.26 12.17
N ASP A 299 -20.65 10.36 12.64
CA ASP A 299 -19.90 11.32 11.83
C ASP A 299 -18.38 11.04 11.79
N SER A 300 -17.91 9.97 12.45
CA SER A 300 -16.49 9.62 12.53
C SER A 300 -16.11 8.56 11.50
N ARG A 301 -15.06 8.85 10.73
CA ARG A 301 -14.49 7.94 9.71
C ARG A 301 -13.09 7.52 10.12
N VAL A 302 -12.81 6.22 10.04
CA VAL A 302 -11.48 5.63 10.24
C VAL A 302 -11.19 4.71 9.07
N ARG A 303 -10.08 4.97 8.35
CA ARG A 303 -9.53 4.02 7.38
C ARG A 303 -8.34 3.30 7.97
N VAL A 304 -8.31 1.98 7.86
CA VAL A 304 -7.22 1.14 8.36
C VAL A 304 -6.74 0.22 7.25
N ARG A 305 -5.41 0.20 7.07
CA ARG A 305 -4.72 -0.81 6.28
C ARG A 305 -3.90 -1.71 7.19
N SER A 306 -4.22 -2.99 7.23
CA SER A 306 -3.54 -3.97 8.09
C SER A 306 -2.87 -5.02 7.24
N LEU A 307 -1.55 -5.20 7.40
CA LEU A 307 -0.80 -6.28 6.77
C LEU A 307 -0.89 -7.51 7.67
N LEU A 308 -1.45 -8.58 7.12
CA LEU A 308 -1.54 -9.90 7.72
C LEU A 308 -0.46 -10.81 7.14
N PHE A 309 0.10 -11.66 7.98
CA PHE A 309 1.11 -12.65 7.63
C PHE A 309 0.75 -14.03 8.17
N SER A 310 0.92 -15.06 7.33
CA SER A 310 0.83 -16.46 7.70
C SER A 310 2.11 -17.20 7.29
N ASN A 311 2.87 -17.68 8.27
CA ASN A 311 4.10 -18.44 8.01
C ASN A 311 3.83 -19.91 7.65
N ASN A 312 2.73 -20.47 8.18
CA ASN A 312 2.39 -21.87 8.06
C ASN A 312 1.21 -22.13 7.13
N GLN A 313 0.62 -21.08 6.55
CA GLN A 313 -0.63 -21.17 5.79
C GLN A 313 -1.73 -21.88 6.59
N GLU A 314 -1.79 -21.64 7.90
CA GLU A 314 -2.90 -22.13 8.74
C GLU A 314 -3.38 -21.05 9.69
N THR A 315 -2.48 -20.18 10.16
CA THR A 315 -2.77 -19.09 11.09
C THR A 315 -2.28 -17.78 10.53
N ALA A 316 -3.14 -16.76 10.52
CA ALA A 316 -2.79 -15.41 10.07
C ALA A 316 -2.63 -14.48 11.27
N THR A 317 -1.65 -13.58 11.24
CA THR A 317 -1.36 -12.60 12.30
C THR A 317 -1.19 -11.21 11.71
N VAL A 318 -1.63 -10.17 12.43
CA VAL A 318 -1.44 -8.78 11.99
C VAL A 318 -0.04 -8.33 12.38
N ILE A 319 0.77 -7.95 11.38
CA ILE A 319 2.17 -7.53 11.58
C ILE A 319 2.37 -6.02 11.39
N ARG A 320 1.44 -5.32 10.72
CA ARG A 320 1.50 -3.87 10.53
C ARG A 320 0.09 -3.29 10.47
N ARG A 321 -0.12 -2.12 11.07
CA ARG A 321 -1.34 -1.32 10.95
C ARG A 321 -0.99 0.08 10.50
N ARG A 322 -1.76 0.62 9.56
CA ARG A 322 -1.68 2.00 9.09
C ARG A 322 -3.05 2.63 9.21
N PHE A 323 -3.10 3.77 9.88
CA PHE A 323 -4.30 4.58 10.01
C PHE A 323 -4.20 5.75 9.03
N GLY A 324 -5.25 5.95 8.24
CA GLY A 324 -5.28 6.95 7.16
C GLY A 324 -4.57 6.50 5.88
N GLY A 325 -4.64 7.34 4.84
CA GLY A 325 -3.96 7.10 3.56
C GLY A 325 -4.90 7.16 2.33
N ILE A 326 -4.55 8.06 1.42
CA ILE A 326 -5.07 8.27 0.06
C ILE A 326 -6.58 8.58 0.01
N GLY A 327 -6.93 9.84 0.35
CA GLY A 327 -8.27 10.41 0.16
C GLY A 327 -8.78 11.33 1.26
N GLU A 328 -8.02 11.59 2.33
CA GLU A 328 -8.50 12.41 3.46
C GLU A 328 -8.54 13.91 3.20
N ARG A 329 -7.96 14.38 2.09
CA ARG A 329 -8.14 15.77 1.65
C ARG A 329 -8.73 15.78 0.27
N VAL A 330 -10.05 16.01 0.19
CA VAL A 330 -10.52 16.94 -0.84
C VAL A 330 -9.72 18.20 -0.59
N SER A 331 -8.72 18.45 -1.42
CA SER A 331 -7.94 19.67 -1.36
C SER A 331 -8.88 20.79 -1.77
N ASP A 332 -9.63 21.32 -0.80
CA ASP A 332 -10.36 22.58 -0.92
C ASP A 332 -9.32 23.72 -1.00
N ARG A 333 -8.58 23.74 -2.11
CA ARG A 333 -7.68 24.81 -2.52
C ARG A 333 -8.49 25.73 -3.43
N SER A 334 -9.60 26.28 -2.94
CA SER A 334 -10.09 27.54 -3.47
C SER A 334 -9.37 28.66 -2.72
N THR A 335 -8.36 29.27 -3.33
CA THR A 335 -7.75 30.52 -2.87
C THR A 335 -8.65 31.74 -3.11
N GLU A 336 -9.96 31.55 -3.22
CA GLU A 336 -10.93 32.65 -3.31
C GLU A 336 -11.61 32.82 -1.96
N GLN A 337 -11.06 33.73 -1.15
CA GLN A 337 -11.80 34.59 -0.22
C GLN A 337 -11.24 36.00 -0.30
#